data_AF-A0A813DX71-F1
#
_entry.id   AF-A0A813DX71-F1
#
_cell.length_a   1.000
_cell.length_b   1.000
_cell.length_c   1.000
_cell.angle_alpha   90.00
_cell.angle_beta   90.00
_cell.angle_gamma   90.00
#
_symmetry.space_group_name_H-M   'P 1'
#
loop_
_entity.id
_entity.type
_entity.pdbx_description
1 polymer ?
#
loop_
_entity_poly.entity_id
_entity_poly.type
_entity_poly.pdbx_seq_one_letter_code
_entity_poly.pdbx_strand_id
1 'polypeptide(L)'
;AADGQAYYHNERTNQTAWTLPAGAACREPGLPGAAAQGAQQAAEDDPFAYLRQQEEDLRKQREEYAQWYAQYSAWYAQQQATGAAQGSEAGEGSGEKHGSGAQQSQGGPKDGAQGGPSGAAKDRVPVRGPAPPKLDAGFDDHATYAIKSSVLKEMEAMVSQGRPLAERKKALRCMQMRWHPDKNPDKPEVAKNVFQFMEETKPWFLHDHEAQDAGS
;
A
#
# COMPACT_ATOMS: atom_id res chain seq x y z
N ALA A 1 -27.48 15.95 -61.88
CA ALA A 1 -26.01 16.08 -61.76
C ALA A 1 -25.72 16.88 -60.49
N ALA A 2 -24.61 16.59 -59.82
CA ALA A 2 -24.12 17.38 -58.69
C ALA A 2 -22.70 17.81 -59.03
N ASP A 3 -22.56 18.99 -59.63
CA ASP A 3 -21.28 19.55 -60.03
C ASP A 3 -20.53 20.06 -58.79
N GLY A 4 -19.81 19.14 -58.14
CA GLY A 4 -18.97 19.39 -56.97
C GLY A 4 -17.73 20.20 -57.34
N GLN A 5 -17.93 21.46 -57.71
CA GLN A 5 -16.85 22.35 -58.12
C GLN A 5 -15.95 22.68 -56.92
N ALA A 6 -14.64 22.51 -57.07
CA ALA A 6 -13.68 22.81 -56.03
C ALA A 6 -13.50 24.33 -55.87
N TYR A 7 -13.37 24.80 -54.62
CA TYR A 7 -13.01 26.18 -54.30
C TYR A 7 -11.67 26.21 -53.56
N TYR A 8 -10.94 27.31 -53.71
CA TYR A 8 -9.66 27.55 -53.05
C TYR A 8 -9.81 28.62 -51.96
N HIS A 9 -9.12 28.45 -50.83
CA HIS A 9 -9.10 29.40 -49.73
C HIS A 9 -7.68 29.94 -49.51
N ASN A 10 -7.52 31.26 -49.47
CA ASN A 10 -6.23 31.90 -49.18
C ASN A 10 -6.12 32.20 -47.69
N GLU A 11 -5.34 31.39 -46.96
CA GLU A 11 -5.15 31.52 -45.50
C GLU A 11 -4.63 32.90 -45.06
N ARG A 12 -3.87 33.60 -45.91
CA ARG A 12 -3.30 34.92 -45.56
C ARG A 12 -4.33 36.06 -45.65
N THR A 13 -5.34 35.93 -46.52
CA THR A 13 -6.33 37.00 -46.76
C THR A 13 -7.76 36.61 -46.37
N ASN A 14 -7.99 35.35 -46.00
CA ASN A 14 -9.31 34.74 -45.74
C ASN A 14 -10.32 34.93 -46.89
N GLN A 15 -9.82 34.96 -48.12
CA GLN A 15 -10.64 35.07 -49.34
C GLN A 15 -10.77 33.70 -50.02
N THR A 16 -11.97 33.41 -50.53
CA THR A 16 -12.26 32.24 -51.37
C THR A 16 -12.31 32.61 -52.84
N ALA A 17 -11.82 31.72 -53.69
CA ALA A 17 -11.85 31.87 -55.14
C ALA A 17 -12.12 30.53 -55.84
N TRP A 18 -12.90 30.57 -56.93
CA TRP A 18 -13.18 29.40 -57.78
C TRP A 18 -12.05 29.09 -58.78
N THR A 19 -11.12 30.03 -58.97
CA THR A 19 -10.00 29.93 -59.90
C THR A 19 -8.70 30.16 -59.14
N LEU A 20 -7.73 29.25 -59.28
CA LEU A 20 -6.42 29.38 -58.67
C LEU A 20 -5.61 30.48 -59.41
N PRO A 21 -5.12 31.54 -58.74
CA PRO A 21 -4.33 32.57 -59.40
C PRO A 21 -2.97 32.03 -59.84
N ALA A 22 -2.47 32.52 -60.98
CA ALA A 22 -1.22 32.06 -61.57
C ALA A 22 -0.04 32.22 -60.59
N GLY A 23 0.67 31.12 -60.32
CA GLY A 23 1.79 31.06 -59.37
C GLY A 23 1.42 30.64 -57.94
N ALA A 24 0.14 30.46 -57.60
CA ALA A 24 -0.23 29.84 -56.34
C ALA A 24 -0.07 28.31 -56.39
N ALA A 25 0.51 27.72 -55.34
CA ALA A 25 0.60 26.28 -55.17
C ALA A 25 -0.49 25.80 -54.20
N CYS A 26 -1.34 24.86 -54.63
CA CYS A 26 -2.30 24.22 -53.76
C CYS A 26 -1.60 23.23 -52.81
N ARG A 27 -1.77 23.42 -51.51
CA ARG A 27 -1.42 22.41 -50.51
C ARG A 27 -2.60 21.46 -50.37
N GLU A 28 -2.48 20.24 -50.87
CA GLU A 28 -3.54 19.24 -50.80
C GLU A 28 -3.71 18.73 -49.34
N PRO A 29 -4.90 18.90 -48.72
CA PRO A 29 -5.12 18.52 -47.33
C PRO A 29 -5.42 17.02 -47.23
N GLY A 30 -4.39 16.18 -47.38
CA GLY A 30 -4.56 14.72 -47.29
C GLY A 30 -3.29 13.86 -47.32
N LEU A 31 -2.15 14.38 -47.81
CA LEU A 31 -0.92 13.60 -47.91
C LEU A 31 0.02 13.86 -46.72
N PRO A 32 0.29 12.86 -45.85
CA PRO A 32 1.27 12.97 -44.76
C PRO A 32 2.70 12.85 -45.31
N GLY A 33 3.14 13.89 -46.04
CA GLY A 33 4.47 13.97 -46.66
C GLY A 33 5.26 15.20 -46.21
N ALA A 34 6.51 14.98 -45.80
CA ALA A 34 7.57 16.00 -45.67
C ALA A 34 7.44 17.08 -44.57
N ALA A 35 6.79 16.79 -43.43
CA ALA A 35 6.87 17.64 -42.22
C ALA A 35 7.87 17.15 -41.14
N ALA A 36 8.60 16.06 -41.40
CA ALA A 36 9.37 15.32 -40.39
C ALA A 36 10.73 15.95 -39.97
N GLN A 37 11.19 17.02 -40.63
CA GLN A 37 12.53 17.59 -40.40
C GLN A 37 12.53 18.95 -39.69
N GLY A 38 11.37 19.56 -39.41
CA GLY A 38 11.26 20.82 -38.67
C GLY A 38 11.05 20.69 -37.15
N ALA A 39 10.64 19.50 -36.68
CA ALA A 39 10.17 19.33 -35.30
C ALA A 39 11.28 19.33 -34.24
N GLN A 40 12.55 19.14 -34.61
CA GLN A 40 13.65 19.04 -33.65
C GLN A 40 14.16 20.40 -33.14
N GLN A 41 13.96 21.50 -33.87
CA GLN A 41 14.37 22.84 -33.43
C GLN A 41 13.27 23.63 -32.71
N ALA A 42 12.01 23.18 -32.78
CA ALA A 42 10.92 23.75 -31.98
C ALA A 42 10.81 23.16 -30.56
N ALA A 43 11.62 22.13 -30.25
CA ALA A 43 11.58 21.44 -28.96
C ALA A 43 12.45 22.10 -27.87
N GLU A 44 13.43 22.94 -28.24
CA GLU A 44 14.34 23.60 -27.29
C GLU A 44 13.75 24.86 -26.64
N ASP A 45 12.67 25.41 -27.20
CA ASP A 45 12.03 26.66 -26.75
C ASP A 45 10.50 26.49 -26.50
N ASP A 46 10.10 25.30 -26.03
CA ASP A 46 8.71 25.06 -25.56
C ASP A 46 8.60 25.45 -24.08
N PRO A 47 7.93 26.59 -23.75
CA PRO A 47 7.83 27.07 -22.36
C PRO A 47 7.00 26.14 -21.45
N PHE A 48 6.32 25.13 -22.01
CA PHE A 48 5.54 24.14 -21.29
C PHE A 48 6.25 22.78 -21.16
N ALA A 49 7.50 22.65 -21.62
CA ALA A 49 8.30 21.44 -21.43
C ALA A 49 8.40 21.03 -19.95
N TYR A 50 8.66 21.99 -19.05
CA TYR A 50 8.69 21.75 -17.60
C TYR A 50 7.35 21.27 -17.02
N LEU A 51 6.22 21.84 -17.47
CA LEU A 51 4.89 21.43 -17.01
C LEU A 51 4.58 19.98 -17.40
N ARG A 52 4.91 19.56 -18.64
CA ARG A 52 4.73 18.17 -19.07
C ARG A 52 5.64 17.21 -18.32
N GLN A 53 6.89 17.59 -18.05
CA GLN A 53 7.80 16.77 -17.24
C GLN A 53 7.26 16.59 -15.80
N GLN A 54 6.73 17.66 -15.19
CA GLN A 54 6.08 17.60 -13.88
C GLN A 54 4.83 16.71 -13.90
N GLU A 55 4.01 16.79 -14.95
CA GLU A 55 2.83 15.91 -15.12
C GLU A 55 3.24 14.44 -15.27
N GLU A 56 4.27 14.14 -16.08
CA GLU A 56 4.80 12.79 -16.23
C GLU A 56 5.35 12.21 -14.92
N ASP A 57 6.07 13.00 -14.12
CA ASP A 57 6.60 12.55 -12.82
C ASP A 57 5.47 12.33 -11.80
N LEU A 58 4.46 13.19 -11.75
CA LEU A 58 3.22 12.96 -10.99
C LEU A 58 2.43 11.73 -11.49
N ARG A 59 2.54 11.38 -12.78
CA ARG A 59 1.92 10.19 -13.35
C ARG A 59 2.66 8.92 -12.92
N LYS A 60 4.00 8.91 -13.05
CA LYS A 60 4.87 7.81 -12.58
C LYS A 60 4.63 7.53 -11.09
N GLN A 61 4.57 8.58 -10.26
CA GLN A 61 4.35 8.42 -8.82
C GLN A 61 2.97 7.84 -8.48
N ARG A 62 1.93 8.17 -9.26
CA ARG A 62 0.61 7.51 -9.14
C ARG A 62 0.66 6.05 -9.59
N GLU A 63 1.38 5.74 -10.67
CA GLU A 63 1.57 4.36 -11.14
C GLU A 63 2.32 3.51 -10.11
N GLU A 64 3.41 4.04 -9.51
CA GLU A 64 4.15 3.39 -8.42
C GLU A 64 3.26 3.15 -7.19
N TYR A 65 2.48 4.16 -6.76
CA TYR A 65 1.54 4.01 -5.65
C TYR A 65 0.45 2.97 -5.95
N ALA A 66 -0.09 2.96 -7.17
CA ALA A 66 -1.12 2.00 -7.59
C ALA A 66 -0.57 0.56 -7.66
N GLN A 67 0.62 0.36 -8.23
CA GLN A 67 1.29 -0.94 -8.24
C GLN A 67 1.58 -1.44 -6.82
N TRP A 68 2.06 -0.56 -5.95
CA TRP A 68 2.29 -0.87 -4.55
C TRP A 68 1.00 -1.28 -3.83
N TYR A 69 -0.10 -0.54 -4.02
CA TYR A 69 -1.39 -0.83 -3.39
C TYR A 69 -2.00 -2.14 -3.92
N ALA A 70 -1.81 -2.46 -5.20
CA ALA A 70 -2.21 -3.74 -5.77
C ALA A 70 -1.45 -4.92 -5.12
N GLN A 71 -0.13 -4.78 -4.89
CA GLN A 71 0.65 -5.80 -4.18
C GLN A 71 0.21 -5.94 -2.70
N TYR A 72 -0.04 -4.82 -2.02
CA TYR A 72 -0.52 -4.82 -0.63
C TYR A 72 -1.88 -5.51 -0.48
N SER A 73 -2.84 -5.17 -1.35
CA SER A 73 -4.20 -5.75 -1.32
C SER A 73 -4.21 -7.23 -1.70
N ALA A 74 -3.42 -7.66 -2.69
CA ALA A 74 -3.25 -9.07 -3.04
C ALA A 74 -2.67 -9.90 -1.88
N TRP A 75 -1.63 -9.40 -1.21
CA TRP A 75 -1.07 -10.03 -0.01
C TRP A 75 -2.09 -10.14 1.14
N TYR A 76 -2.89 -9.10 1.36
CA TYR A 76 -3.92 -9.10 2.41
C TYR A 76 -5.07 -10.07 2.11
N ALA A 77 -5.49 -10.18 0.85
CA ALA A 77 -6.48 -11.17 0.42
C ALA A 77 -5.98 -12.61 0.60
N GLN A 78 -4.71 -12.89 0.29
CA GLN A 78 -4.10 -14.20 0.51
C GLN A 78 -4.12 -14.61 1.99
N GLN A 79 -3.87 -13.66 2.89
CA GLN A 79 -3.88 -13.87 4.33
C GLN A 79 -5.27 -14.28 4.86
N GLN A 80 -6.33 -13.60 4.40
CA GLN A 80 -7.71 -13.95 4.78
C GLN A 80 -8.09 -15.36 4.29
N ALA A 81 -7.72 -15.71 3.05
CA ALA A 81 -7.97 -17.05 2.50
C ALA A 81 -7.30 -18.16 3.35
N THR A 82 -6.07 -17.94 3.83
CA THR A 82 -5.40 -18.92 4.70
C THR A 82 -6.03 -19.06 6.09
N GLY A 83 -6.65 -18.00 6.64
CA GLY A 83 -7.36 -18.07 7.92
C GLY A 83 -8.69 -18.83 7.84
N ALA A 84 -9.43 -18.66 6.73
CA ALA A 84 -10.70 -19.34 6.53
C ALA A 84 -10.57 -20.87 6.43
N ALA A 85 -9.49 -21.37 5.84
CA ALA A 85 -9.27 -22.81 5.63
C ALA A 85 -9.03 -23.60 6.93
N GLN A 86 -8.47 -22.99 7.99
CA GLN A 86 -8.21 -23.68 9.26
C GLN A 86 -9.42 -23.69 10.23
N GLY A 87 -10.52 -23.01 9.89
CA GLY A 87 -11.72 -22.91 10.73
C GLY A 87 -12.80 -23.97 10.49
N SER A 88 -12.61 -24.87 9.51
CA SER A 88 -13.68 -25.79 9.02
C SER A 88 -13.44 -27.29 9.27
N GLU A 89 -12.56 -27.67 10.20
CA GLU A 89 -12.29 -29.09 10.52
C GLU A 89 -12.95 -29.58 11.83
N ALA A 90 -13.77 -28.75 12.49
CA ALA A 90 -14.43 -29.08 13.75
C ALA A 90 -15.95 -28.82 13.67
N GLY A 91 -16.68 -29.61 12.88
CA GLY A 91 -18.12 -29.36 12.67
C GLY A 91 -18.97 -30.44 12.00
N GLU A 92 -18.43 -31.55 11.49
CA GLU A 92 -19.28 -32.60 10.89
C GLU A 92 -19.83 -33.57 11.96
N GLY A 93 -20.70 -33.04 12.80
CA GLY A 93 -21.50 -33.80 13.77
C GLY A 93 -22.61 -34.57 13.06
N SER A 94 -22.41 -35.88 12.90
CA SER A 94 -23.38 -36.78 12.27
C SER A 94 -24.61 -37.07 13.15
N GLY A 95 -25.79 -37.02 12.52
CA GLY A 95 -27.10 -37.44 13.03
C GLY A 95 -28.20 -36.86 12.13
N GLU A 96 -29.19 -37.59 11.59
CA GLU A 96 -29.70 -38.95 11.83
C GLU A 96 -30.45 -39.45 10.54
N LYS A 97 -30.85 -40.71 10.29
CA LYS A 97 -30.93 -41.97 11.08
C LYS A 97 -31.03 -43.21 10.14
N HIS A 98 -31.23 -44.40 10.74
CA HIS A 98 -31.79 -45.67 10.20
C HIS A 98 -30.88 -46.63 9.41
N GLY A 99 -30.66 -47.85 9.95
CA GLY A 99 -29.99 -48.95 9.23
C GLY A 99 -29.48 -50.17 10.03
N SER A 100 -30.23 -50.68 11.01
CA SER A 100 -30.19 -52.05 11.61
C SER A 100 -28.90 -52.94 11.57
N GLY A 101 -28.43 -53.37 12.76
CA GLY A 101 -27.52 -54.52 12.95
C GLY A 101 -26.50 -54.30 14.10
N ALA A 102 -26.84 -54.55 15.37
CA ALA A 102 -26.83 -55.85 16.08
C ALA A 102 -25.46 -56.24 16.70
N GLN A 103 -25.51 -56.84 17.90
CA GLN A 103 -24.40 -57.42 18.69
C GLN A 103 -23.51 -56.38 19.44
N GLN A 104 -23.85 -55.95 20.67
CA GLN A 104 -23.74 -56.67 21.96
C GLN A 104 -22.30 -56.77 22.51
N SER A 105 -21.99 -55.93 23.51
CA SER A 105 -21.11 -56.24 24.66
C SER A 105 -21.38 -55.26 25.81
N GLN A 106 -21.35 -55.76 27.05
CA GLN A 106 -21.75 -55.04 28.28
C GLN A 106 -20.54 -54.34 28.93
N GLY A 107 -20.73 -53.24 29.68
CA GLY A 107 -19.57 -52.47 30.19
C GLY A 107 -19.70 -51.51 31.39
N GLY A 108 -20.88 -51.28 31.97
CA GLY A 108 -21.02 -50.62 33.29
C GLY A 108 -20.78 -49.08 33.38
N PRO A 109 -21.05 -48.45 34.55
CA PRO A 109 -21.23 -46.99 34.66
C PRO A 109 -20.20 -46.27 35.55
N LYS A 110 -20.13 -44.93 35.44
CA LYS A 110 -19.94 -43.99 36.58
C LYS A 110 -20.11 -42.51 36.21
N ASP A 111 -20.71 -41.77 37.13
CA ASP A 111 -20.95 -40.33 37.14
C ASP A 111 -19.65 -39.49 37.17
N GLY A 112 -19.71 -38.23 36.70
CA GLY A 112 -18.59 -37.30 36.92
C GLY A 112 -18.61 -35.95 36.20
N ALA A 113 -19.27 -34.97 36.83
CA ALA A 113 -18.89 -33.55 36.90
C ALA A 113 -18.83 -32.62 35.65
N GLN A 114 -19.19 -31.36 35.92
CA GLN A 114 -19.00 -30.18 35.08
C GLN A 114 -17.50 -29.88 34.85
N GLY A 115 -17.19 -29.27 33.70
CA GLY A 115 -15.89 -28.62 33.49
C GLY A 115 -15.67 -28.16 32.05
N GLY A 116 -15.72 -26.84 31.82
CA GLY A 116 -15.03 -26.26 30.65
C GLY A 116 -13.51 -26.34 30.85
N PRO A 117 -12.72 -26.22 29.79
CA PRO A 117 -12.09 -24.91 29.64
C PRO A 117 -11.96 -24.39 28.20
N SER A 118 -11.86 -23.07 28.10
CA SER A 118 -11.35 -22.38 26.90
C SER A 118 -9.89 -22.79 26.65
N GLY A 119 -9.58 -23.27 25.43
CA GLY A 119 -8.26 -23.75 25.04
C GLY A 119 -7.63 -22.88 23.95
N ALA A 120 -6.54 -22.20 24.26
CA ALA A 120 -5.91 -21.23 23.37
C ALA A 120 -5.07 -21.88 22.25
N ALA A 121 -5.26 -21.43 21.01
CA ALA A 121 -4.31 -21.63 19.92
C ALA A 121 -3.39 -20.40 19.80
N LYS A 122 -2.10 -20.57 20.14
CA LYS A 122 -1.04 -19.59 19.87
C LYS A 122 -0.47 -19.79 18.46
N ASP A 123 0.24 -18.76 18.00
CA ASP A 123 1.20 -18.78 16.88
C ASP A 123 0.68 -19.08 15.46
N ARG A 124 0.38 -18.00 14.74
CA ARG A 124 0.91 -17.71 13.39
C ARG A 124 0.70 -16.23 13.04
N VAL A 125 1.66 -15.38 13.40
CA VAL A 125 1.67 -13.97 12.96
C VAL A 125 2.05 -13.91 11.48
N PRO A 126 1.20 -13.37 10.58
CA PRO A 126 1.45 -13.43 9.15
C PRO A 126 2.43 -12.34 8.66
N VAL A 127 3.15 -12.66 7.59
CA VAL A 127 4.36 -11.97 7.09
C VAL A 127 4.06 -10.58 6.53
N ARG A 128 4.29 -9.49 7.29
CA ARG A 128 4.02 -8.07 6.92
C ARG A 128 4.16 -7.77 5.41
N GLY A 129 3.07 -7.30 4.79
CA GLY A 129 3.03 -6.85 3.39
C GLY A 129 3.85 -5.57 3.12
N PRO A 130 3.93 -5.13 1.84
CA PRO A 130 4.75 -3.98 1.43
C PRO A 130 4.24 -2.67 2.07
N ALA A 131 5.07 -1.61 2.11
CA ALA A 131 4.81 -0.36 2.87
C ALA A 131 4.67 0.91 1.97
N PRO A 132 3.72 1.83 2.27
CA PRO A 132 3.25 2.84 1.30
C PRO A 132 4.26 3.96 0.96
N PRO A 133 4.32 4.42 -0.31
CA PRO A 133 4.96 5.67 -0.72
C PRO A 133 4.03 6.86 -0.48
N LYS A 134 4.60 8.03 -0.22
CA LYS A 134 3.90 9.11 0.50
C LYS A 134 4.51 10.50 0.16
N LEU A 135 3.74 11.58 0.32
CA LEU A 135 3.90 12.84 -0.44
C LEU A 135 3.78 14.15 0.38
N ASP A 136 4.54 15.17 -0.04
CA ASP A 136 4.50 16.62 0.27
C ASP A 136 4.60 17.15 1.71
N ALA A 137 4.78 16.27 2.70
CA ALA A 137 5.76 16.60 3.72
C ALA A 137 7.14 16.32 3.09
N GLY A 138 8.07 17.28 3.11
CA GLY A 138 9.37 17.17 2.40
C GLY A 138 10.01 15.82 2.72
N PHE A 139 10.46 15.07 1.71
CA PHE A 139 10.65 13.60 1.72
C PHE A 139 11.08 12.96 3.05
N ASP A 140 12.01 13.58 3.78
CA ASP A 140 12.45 13.25 5.13
C ASP A 140 11.37 13.24 6.22
N ASP A 141 10.46 14.23 6.26
CA ASP A 141 9.26 14.21 7.13
C ASP A 141 8.41 12.99 6.81
N HIS A 142 8.33 12.61 5.52
CA HIS A 142 7.52 11.49 5.14
C HIS A 142 8.12 10.15 5.56
N ALA A 143 9.42 9.97 5.32
CA ALA A 143 10.19 8.87 5.86
C ALA A 143 10.06 8.81 7.39
N THR A 144 10.21 9.95 8.07
CA THR A 144 10.03 10.10 9.52
C THR A 144 8.66 9.62 9.98
N TYR A 145 7.56 10.06 9.34
CA TYR A 145 6.22 9.60 9.69
C TYR A 145 6.04 8.10 9.45
N ALA A 146 6.60 7.54 8.37
CA ALA A 146 6.52 6.10 8.09
C ALA A 146 7.21 5.27 9.18
N ILE A 147 8.41 5.70 9.59
CA ILE A 147 9.20 5.06 10.62
C ILE A 147 8.51 5.19 11.99
N LYS A 148 8.05 6.39 12.37
CA LYS A 148 7.30 6.62 13.61
C LYS A 148 6.06 5.73 13.69
N SER A 149 5.26 5.64 12.62
CA SER A 149 4.10 4.73 12.56
C SER A 149 4.49 3.25 12.68
N SER A 150 5.62 2.83 12.10
CA SER A 150 6.09 1.44 12.22
C SER A 150 6.58 1.11 13.63
N VAL A 151 7.28 2.04 14.28
CA VAL A 151 7.77 1.88 15.66
C VAL A 151 6.59 1.85 16.63
N LEU A 152 5.62 2.75 16.48
CA LEU A 152 4.42 2.80 17.32
C LEU A 152 3.61 1.49 17.23
N LYS A 153 3.34 0.98 16.02
CA LYS A 153 2.63 -0.30 15.82
C LYS A 153 3.35 -1.50 16.43
N GLU A 154 4.69 -1.48 16.49
CA GLU A 154 5.46 -2.56 17.10
C GLU A 154 5.43 -2.47 18.64
N MET A 155 5.49 -1.26 19.19
CA MET A 155 5.33 -1.00 20.63
C MET A 155 3.91 -1.36 21.09
N GLU A 156 2.88 -0.91 20.36
CA GLU A 156 1.46 -1.25 20.59
C GLU A 156 1.20 -2.76 20.52
N ALA A 157 1.78 -3.46 19.53
CA ALA A 157 1.69 -4.92 19.43
C ALA A 157 2.30 -5.63 20.66
N MET A 158 3.41 -5.14 21.21
CA MET A 158 3.99 -5.73 22.43
C MET A 158 3.15 -5.44 23.69
N VAL A 159 2.56 -4.24 23.81
CA VAL A 159 1.68 -3.90 24.94
C VAL A 159 0.38 -4.72 24.89
N SER A 160 -0.30 -4.75 23.74
CA SER A 160 -1.53 -5.53 23.53
C SER A 160 -1.35 -7.05 23.65
N GLN A 161 -0.16 -7.57 23.35
CA GLN A 161 0.19 -8.99 23.61
C GLN A 161 0.49 -9.31 25.08
N GLY A 162 0.47 -8.32 26.00
CA GLY A 162 0.87 -8.53 27.39
C GLY A 162 2.34 -8.89 27.54
N ARG A 163 3.23 -8.36 26.68
CA ARG A 163 4.66 -8.71 26.74
C ARG A 163 5.28 -8.27 28.08
N PRO A 164 6.01 -9.14 28.78
CA PRO A 164 6.65 -8.79 30.05
C PRO A 164 7.49 -7.52 29.93
N LEU A 165 7.46 -6.69 30.97
CA LEU A 165 8.11 -5.38 30.95
C LEU A 165 9.63 -5.45 30.75
N ALA A 166 10.26 -6.58 31.10
CA ALA A 166 11.66 -6.88 30.75
C ALA A 166 11.89 -7.07 29.24
N GLU A 167 10.99 -7.76 28.54
CA GLU A 167 11.04 -7.90 27.07
C GLU A 167 10.80 -6.56 26.39
N ARG A 168 9.78 -5.80 26.82
CA ARG A 168 9.51 -4.44 26.32
C ARG A 168 10.72 -3.51 26.50
N LYS A 169 11.36 -3.50 27.67
CA LYS A 169 12.62 -2.75 27.91
C LYS A 169 13.77 -3.18 26.98
N LYS A 170 13.92 -4.48 26.71
CA LYS A 170 14.95 -4.98 25.78
C LYS A 170 14.67 -4.54 24.34
N ALA A 171 13.42 -4.66 23.88
CA ALA A 171 13.00 -4.21 22.56
C ALA A 171 13.25 -2.71 22.34
N LEU A 172 12.88 -1.86 23.31
CA LEU A 172 13.12 -0.42 23.24
C LEU A 172 14.61 -0.10 23.07
N ARG A 173 15.50 -0.75 23.83
CA ARG A 173 16.96 -0.57 23.68
C ARG A 173 17.44 -0.95 22.27
N CYS A 174 16.92 -2.03 21.70
CA CYS A 174 17.25 -2.44 20.33
C CYS A 174 16.78 -1.42 19.29
N MET A 175 15.57 -0.87 19.43
CA MET A 175 15.06 0.20 18.55
C MET A 175 15.89 1.48 18.68
N GLN A 176 16.26 1.85 19.91
CA GLN A 176 17.10 3.02 20.21
C GLN A 176 18.50 2.94 19.62
N MET A 177 19.18 1.78 19.71
CA MET A 177 20.49 1.61 19.06
C MET A 177 20.39 1.61 17.53
N ARG A 178 19.31 1.06 16.96
CA ARG A 178 19.06 1.06 15.51
C ARG A 178 18.82 2.47 14.95
N TRP A 179 18.04 3.29 15.64
CA TRP A 179 17.70 4.65 15.22
C TRP A 179 18.54 5.73 15.92
N HIS A 180 19.70 5.38 16.47
CA HIS A 180 20.61 6.36 17.05
C HIS A 180 21.23 7.23 15.93
N PRO A 181 21.35 8.57 16.08
CA PRO A 181 21.91 9.45 15.06
C PRO A 181 23.32 9.03 14.58
N ASP A 182 24.19 8.60 15.50
CA ASP A 182 25.54 8.04 15.21
C ASP A 182 25.52 6.86 14.21
N LYS A 183 24.45 6.06 14.21
CA LYS A 183 24.31 4.88 13.33
C LYS A 183 23.62 5.19 12.00
N ASN A 184 23.12 6.41 11.82
CA ASN A 184 22.37 6.84 10.64
C ASN A 184 22.90 8.22 10.15
N PRO A 185 24.21 8.34 9.84
CA PRO A 185 24.83 9.61 9.45
C PRO A 185 24.35 10.14 8.09
N ASP A 186 23.69 9.30 7.28
CA ASP A 186 23.03 9.68 6.03
C ASP A 186 21.74 10.48 6.28
N LYS A 187 21.04 10.22 7.39
CA LYS A 187 19.72 10.79 7.72
C LYS A 187 19.63 11.21 9.20
N PRO A 188 20.51 12.11 9.67
CA PRO A 188 20.63 12.43 11.08
C PRO A 188 19.34 13.03 11.66
N GLU A 189 18.62 13.87 10.91
CA GLU A 189 17.37 14.49 11.38
C GLU A 189 16.22 13.48 11.47
N VAL A 190 16.09 12.54 10.52
CA VAL A 190 15.11 11.44 10.60
C VAL A 190 15.38 10.56 11.82
N ALA A 191 16.64 10.15 12.03
CA ALA A 191 17.03 9.33 13.17
C ALA A 191 16.76 10.05 14.51
N LYS A 192 17.15 11.32 14.63
CA LYS A 192 16.88 12.19 15.78
C LYS A 192 15.38 12.34 16.05
N ASN A 193 14.56 12.59 15.02
CA ASN A 193 13.12 12.71 15.14
C ASN A 193 12.45 11.40 15.61
N VAL A 194 12.95 10.24 15.17
CA VAL A 194 12.48 8.91 15.59
C VAL A 194 12.95 8.58 17.01
N PHE A 195 14.19 8.93 17.36
CA PHE A 195 14.75 8.73 18.69
C PHE A 195 13.99 9.55 19.76
N GLN A 196 13.74 10.83 19.46
CA GLN A 196 12.94 11.72 20.31
C GLN A 196 11.53 11.14 20.55
N PHE A 197 10.86 10.70 19.48
CA PHE A 197 9.54 10.06 19.56
C PHE A 197 9.53 8.78 20.41
N MET A 198 10.61 7.99 20.39
CA MET A 198 10.73 6.81 21.26
C MET A 198 10.88 7.18 22.73
N GLU A 199 11.65 8.22 23.07
CA GLU A 199 11.77 8.70 24.46
C GLU A 199 10.47 9.35 24.97
N GLU A 200 9.71 10.03 24.12
CA GLU A 200 8.37 10.56 24.44
C GLU A 200 7.34 9.45 24.68
N THR A 201 7.38 8.37 23.89
CA THR A 201 6.42 7.26 23.95
C THR A 201 6.78 6.21 25.02
N LYS A 202 8.01 6.25 25.54
CA LYS A 202 8.58 5.32 26.53
C LYS A 202 7.82 5.22 27.87
N PRO A 203 7.30 6.30 28.49
CA PRO A 203 6.53 6.20 29.73
C PRO A 203 5.26 5.37 29.59
N TRP A 204 4.52 5.53 28.48
CA TRP A 204 3.37 4.68 28.13
C TRP A 204 3.80 3.24 27.84
N PHE A 205 4.81 3.07 26.98
CA PHE A 205 5.25 1.75 26.54
C PHE A 205 5.83 0.87 27.67
N LEU A 206 6.38 1.50 28.71
CA LEU A 206 6.90 0.84 29.90
C LEU A 206 5.92 0.90 31.09
N HIS A 207 4.67 1.29 30.88
CA HIS A 207 3.63 1.18 31.89
C HIS A 207 3.21 -0.28 32.08
N ASP A 208 2.97 -0.69 33.32
CA ASP A 208 2.55 -2.05 33.66
C ASP A 208 1.11 -2.01 34.16
N HIS A 209 0.18 -2.41 33.31
CA HIS A 209 -1.26 -2.40 33.62
C HIS A 209 -1.63 -3.54 34.59
N GLU A 210 -0.99 -4.72 34.46
CA GLU A 210 -1.29 -5.88 35.32
C GLU A 210 -0.88 -5.64 36.77
N ALA A 211 0.18 -4.84 37.00
CA ALA A 211 0.61 -4.47 38.35
C ALA A 211 -0.39 -3.58 39.13
N GLN A 212 -1.40 -2.99 38.46
CA GLN A 212 -2.45 -2.21 39.13
C GLN A 212 -3.68 -3.05 39.47
N ASP A 213 -4.15 -3.91 38.55
CA ASP A 213 -5.32 -4.77 38.78
C ASP A 213 -5.05 -5.88 39.81
N ALA A 214 -3.80 -6.35 39.96
CA ALA A 214 -3.45 -7.40 40.93
C ALA A 214 -3.45 -6.96 42.41
N GLY A 215 -3.87 -5.72 42.72
CA GLY A 215 -3.74 -5.10 44.05
C GLY A 215 -4.98 -4.39 44.60
N SER A 216 -6.16 -4.56 44.01
CA SER A 216 -7.46 -4.02 44.50
C SER A 216 -8.44 -5.13 44.90
#